data_AF-A0A1E7ERG8-F1
#
_entry.id   AF-A0A1E7ERG8-F1
#
_cell.length_a   1.000
_cell.length_b   1.000
_cell.length_c   1.000
_cell.angle_alpha   90.00
_cell.angle_beta   90.00
_cell.angle_gamma   90.00
#
_symmetry.space_group_name_H-M   'P 1'
#
loop_
_entity.id
_entity.type
_entity.pdbx_description
1 polymer ?
#
loop_
_entity_poly.entity_id
_entity_poly.type
_entity_poly.pdbx_seq_one_letter_code
_entity_poly.pdbx_strand_id
1 'polypeptide(L)'
;MIHELFMLLSTTAPVLPTLDFFSLDVEGAEALVLSTIDFQAIRINVLMIEIQNSFCTDNNCEVRRQVRAKMALEGYQRYEGLVRASDVYVHPESRFQIPDSVATPKPIT
;
A
#
# COMPACT_ATOMS: atom_id res chain seq x y z
N MET A 1 25.03 -22.20 -22.15
CA MET A 1 25.18 -20.79 -22.57
C MET A 1 24.10 -20.32 -23.56
N ILE A 2 22.94 -20.98 -23.70
CA ILE A 2 21.85 -20.51 -24.58
C ILE A 2 20.59 -20.10 -23.79
N HIS A 3 20.40 -20.62 -22.56
CA HIS A 3 19.30 -20.23 -21.67
C HIS A 3 19.41 -18.79 -21.14
N GLU A 4 20.62 -18.36 -20.76
CA GLU A 4 20.90 -16.98 -20.30
C GLU A 4 20.60 -15.94 -21.38
N LEU A 5 20.79 -16.30 -22.67
CA LEU A 5 20.61 -15.38 -23.79
C LEU A 5 19.13 -15.13 -24.14
N PHE A 6 18.23 -16.07 -23.78
CA PHE A 6 16.78 -15.90 -23.99
C PHE A 6 16.16 -14.92 -22.98
N MET A 7 16.68 -14.85 -21.76
CA MET A 7 16.23 -13.89 -20.74
C MET A 7 16.57 -12.44 -21.11
N LEU A 8 17.68 -12.21 -21.81
CA LEU A 8 18.12 -10.88 -22.26
C LEU A 8 17.33 -10.31 -23.45
N LEU A 9 16.52 -11.14 -24.13
CA LEU A 9 15.71 -10.73 -25.29
C LEU A 9 14.22 -10.57 -24.97
N SER A 10 13.79 -10.91 -23.75
CA SER A 10 12.43 -10.66 -23.28
C SER A 10 12.32 -9.24 -22.72
N THR A 11 12.05 -8.28 -23.59
CA THR A 11 11.97 -6.84 -23.28
C THR A 11 10.77 -6.42 -22.45
N THR A 12 9.96 -7.35 -21.94
CA THR A 12 8.81 -7.05 -21.09
C THR A 12 9.08 -7.57 -19.69
N ALA A 13 9.24 -6.64 -18.74
CA ALA A 13 9.16 -6.96 -17.32
C ALA A 13 7.89 -7.80 -17.05
N PRO A 14 7.95 -8.79 -16.15
CA PRO A 14 6.80 -9.62 -15.84
C PRO A 14 5.62 -8.73 -15.41
N VAL A 15 4.45 -8.94 -16.03
CA VAL A 15 3.22 -8.28 -15.63
C VAL A 15 2.79 -8.89 -14.31
N LEU A 16 2.93 -8.15 -13.22
CA LEU A 16 2.48 -8.60 -11.92
C LEU A 16 0.95 -8.74 -11.92
N PRO A 17 0.40 -9.80 -11.31
CA PRO A 17 -1.00 -9.84 -10.92
C PRO A 17 -1.35 -8.53 -10.19
N THR A 18 -2.46 -7.91 -10.61
CA THR A 18 -2.88 -6.61 -10.09
C THR A 18 -4.23 -6.74 -9.41
N LEU A 19 -4.31 -6.26 -8.18
CA LEU A 19 -5.55 -6.08 -7.43
C LEU A 19 -5.92 -4.60 -7.43
N ASP A 20 -7.11 -4.27 -7.94
CA ASP A 20 -7.51 -2.86 -8.07
C ASP A 20 -7.77 -2.21 -6.69
N PHE A 21 -8.33 -2.96 -5.74
CA PHE A 21 -8.65 -2.45 -4.42
C PHE A 21 -8.53 -3.54 -3.35
N PHE A 22 -7.94 -3.20 -2.21
CA PHE A 22 -7.86 -4.04 -1.02
C PHE A 22 -8.18 -3.24 0.24
N SER A 23 -9.16 -3.68 1.02
CA SER A 23 -9.47 -3.12 2.33
C SER A 23 -8.93 -4.01 3.43
N LEU A 24 -8.26 -3.42 4.41
CA LEU A 24 -7.70 -4.12 5.57
C LEU A 24 -8.22 -3.51 6.86
N ASP A 25 -8.94 -4.34 7.61
CA ASP A 25 -9.51 -4.04 8.92
C ASP A 25 -9.50 -5.36 9.70
N VAL A 26 -8.58 -5.46 10.67
CA VAL A 26 -8.31 -6.68 11.43
C VAL A 26 -8.06 -6.35 12.91
N GLU A 27 -8.67 -5.27 13.40
CA GLU A 27 -8.71 -4.88 14.81
C GLU A 27 -7.33 -4.83 15.48
N GLY A 28 -6.36 -4.17 14.83
CA GLY A 28 -5.01 -3.94 15.38
C GLY A 28 -3.94 -4.91 14.89
N ALA A 29 -4.30 -5.88 14.05
CA ALA A 29 -3.35 -6.80 13.42
C ALA A 29 -2.84 -6.35 12.04
N GLU A 30 -3.09 -5.10 11.63
CA GLU A 30 -2.85 -4.62 10.27
C GLU A 30 -1.36 -4.73 9.89
N ALA A 31 -0.48 -4.32 10.79
CA ALA A 31 0.97 -4.41 10.58
C ALA A 31 1.45 -5.85 10.37
N LEU A 32 0.86 -6.81 11.10
CA LEU A 32 1.17 -8.23 10.95
C LEU A 32 0.73 -8.72 9.57
N VAL A 33 -0.50 -8.43 9.14
CA VAL A 33 -1.00 -8.82 7.81
C VAL A 33 -0.11 -8.23 6.71
N LEU A 34 0.20 -6.93 6.77
CA LEU A 34 1.06 -6.27 5.79
C LEU A 34 2.48 -6.86 5.73
N SER A 35 3.00 -7.41 6.83
CA SER A 35 4.32 -8.06 6.85
C SER A 35 4.36 -9.38 6.06
N THR A 36 3.19 -9.98 5.79
CA THR A 36 3.08 -11.25 5.06
C THR A 36 2.88 -11.08 3.55
N ILE A 37 2.57 -9.85 3.09
CA ILE A 37 2.32 -9.58 1.68
C ILE A 37 3.65 -9.35 0.96
N ASP A 38 3.87 -10.11 -0.12
CA ASP A 38 4.97 -9.89 -1.05
C ASP A 38 4.54 -8.87 -2.12
N PHE A 39 4.84 -7.59 -1.86
CA PHE A 39 4.55 -6.48 -2.77
C PHE A 39 5.39 -6.50 -4.07
N GLN A 40 6.39 -7.39 -4.18
CA GLN A 40 7.12 -7.63 -5.43
C GLN A 40 6.42 -8.68 -6.29
N ALA A 41 5.57 -9.53 -5.72
CA ALA A 41 4.80 -10.55 -6.43
C ALA A 41 3.40 -10.08 -6.83
N ILE A 42 2.82 -9.09 -6.14
CA ILE A 42 1.50 -8.52 -6.44
C ILE A 42 1.53 -6.99 -6.41
N ARG A 43 0.86 -6.36 -7.38
CA ARG A 43 0.55 -4.93 -7.34
C ARG A 43 -0.84 -4.73 -6.77
N ILE A 44 -0.98 -3.87 -5.77
CA ILE A 44 -2.29 -3.45 -5.27
C ILE A 44 -2.44 -1.97 -5.58
N ASN A 45 -3.41 -1.61 -6.43
CA ASN A 45 -3.52 -0.24 -6.92
C ASN A 45 -3.96 0.74 -5.82
N VAL A 46 -4.91 0.32 -4.98
CA VAL A 46 -5.43 1.10 -3.86
C VAL A 46 -5.57 0.19 -2.64
N LEU A 47 -4.96 0.57 -1.52
CA LEU A 47 -5.23 -0.02 -0.21
C LEU A 47 -5.98 0.98 0.65
N MET A 48 -7.01 0.52 1.35
CA MET A 48 -7.65 1.26 2.43
C MET A 48 -7.40 0.49 3.72
N ILE A 49 -6.75 1.11 4.69
CA ILE A 49 -6.33 0.42 5.91
C ILE A 49 -6.91 1.17 7.11
N GLU A 50 -7.69 0.48 7.94
CA GLU A 50 -8.14 1.05 9.19
C GLU A 50 -6.94 1.30 10.13
N ILE A 51 -6.86 2.52 10.65
CA ILE A 51 -5.76 2.97 11.52
C ILE A 51 -6.26 3.51 12.86
N GLN A 52 -7.57 3.54 13.08
CA GLN A 52 -8.22 3.99 14.30
C GLN A 52 -9.33 3.02 14.69
N ASN A 53 -9.11 2.23 15.72
CA ASN A 53 -10.09 1.28 16.24
C ASN A 53 -9.97 1.14 17.76
N SER A 54 -10.71 0.17 18.30
CA SER A 54 -10.75 -0.11 19.74
C SER A 54 -9.39 -0.50 20.34
N PHE A 55 -8.46 -1.01 19.54
CA PHE A 55 -7.08 -1.34 19.94
C PHE A 55 -6.09 -0.20 19.69
N CYS A 56 -6.46 0.78 18.87
CA CYS A 56 -5.62 1.87 18.42
C CYS A 56 -6.30 3.23 18.69
N THR A 57 -6.65 3.48 19.96
CA THR A 57 -7.53 4.58 20.37
C THR A 57 -6.84 5.95 20.48
N ASP A 58 -5.52 5.98 20.67
CA ASP A 58 -4.76 7.22 20.87
C ASP A 58 -3.87 7.56 19.67
N ASN A 59 -3.20 8.71 19.73
CA ASN A 59 -2.28 9.18 18.70
C ASN A 59 -0.91 8.48 18.71
N ASN A 60 -0.59 7.73 19.78
CA ASN A 60 0.68 7.07 20.00
C ASN A 60 0.63 5.56 19.75
N CYS A 61 -0.41 5.07 19.09
CA CYS A 61 -0.58 3.69 18.68
C CYS A 61 0.58 3.20 17.79
N GLU A 62 1.23 2.13 18.24
CA GLU A 62 2.38 1.53 17.57
C GLU A 62 2.01 0.89 16.22
N VAL A 63 0.88 0.18 16.15
CA VAL A 63 0.41 -0.45 14.90
C VAL A 63 0.22 0.58 13.80
N ARG A 64 -0.38 1.74 14.11
CA ARG A 64 -0.52 2.85 13.15
C ARG A 64 0.83 3.33 12.61
N ARG A 65 1.84 3.46 13.48
CA ARG A 65 3.19 3.84 13.05
C ARG A 65 3.79 2.78 12.13
N GLN A 66 3.66 1.50 12.49
CA GLN A 66 4.17 0.38 11.70
C GLN A 66 3.50 0.28 10.32
N VAL A 67 2.17 0.42 10.25
CA VAL A 67 1.42 0.46 8.99
C VAL A 67 1.93 1.60 8.12
N ARG A 68 2.01 2.82 8.65
CA ARG A 68 2.47 3.99 7.89
C ARG A 68 3.91 3.83 7.41
N ALA A 69 4.81 3.33 8.25
CA ALA A 69 6.20 3.07 7.90
C ALA A 69 6.32 1.98 6.81
N LYS A 70 5.55 0.88 6.91
CA LYS A 70 5.52 -0.18 5.91
C LYS A 70 5.02 0.34 4.57
N MET A 71 3.92 1.07 4.53
CA MET A 71 3.39 1.60 3.27
C MET A 71 4.29 2.66 2.64
N ALA A 72 4.98 3.46 3.46
CA ALA A 72 6.02 4.39 3.01
C ALA A 72 7.22 3.64 2.40
N LEU A 73 7.67 2.54 3.03
CA LEU A 73 8.72 1.67 2.51
C LEU A 73 8.37 1.07 1.15
N GLU A 74 7.10 0.67 0.96
CA GLU A 74 6.59 0.16 -0.32
C GLU A 74 6.30 1.27 -1.36
N GLY A 75 6.56 2.54 -1.01
CA GLY A 75 6.44 3.67 -1.94
C GLY A 75 5.00 4.13 -2.23
N TYR A 76 4.03 3.76 -1.39
CA TYR A 76 2.64 4.16 -1.61
C TYR A 76 2.39 5.61 -1.19
N GLN A 77 1.59 6.31 -2.00
CA GLN A 77 1.12 7.63 -1.66
C GLN A 77 -0.04 7.55 -0.68
N ARG A 78 0.12 8.16 0.49
CA ARG A 78 -0.85 8.15 1.59
C ARG A 78 -1.79 9.36 1.56
N TYR A 79 -3.05 9.12 1.89
CA TYR A 79 -4.11 10.11 2.05
C TYR A 79 -4.86 9.84 3.36
N GLU A 80 -5.17 10.89 4.12
CA GLU A 80 -5.90 10.81 5.39
C GLU A 80 -7.27 11.48 5.25
N GLY A 81 -8.26 11.04 6.03
CA GLY A 81 -9.54 11.75 6.15
C GLY A 81 -10.52 11.58 5.00
N LEU A 82 -10.16 10.81 3.96
CA LEU A 82 -11.05 10.43 2.87
C LEU A 82 -12.11 9.41 3.32
N VAL A 83 -11.70 8.47 4.17
CA VAL A 83 -12.58 7.48 4.79
C VAL A 83 -12.40 7.57 6.29
N ARG A 84 -13.51 7.57 7.03
CA ARG A 84 -13.48 7.64 8.50
C ARG A 84 -12.63 6.49 9.03
N ALA A 85 -11.73 6.79 9.96
CA ALA A 85 -10.85 5.84 10.64
C ALA A 85 -9.80 5.13 9.77
N SER A 86 -9.72 5.42 8.47
CA SER A 86 -8.77 4.75 7.56
C SER A 86 -7.83 5.74 6.87
N ASP A 87 -6.59 5.27 6.65
CA ASP A 87 -5.69 5.88 5.68
C ASP A 87 -5.91 5.17 4.32
N VAL A 88 -5.87 5.94 3.23
CA VAL A 88 -5.93 5.42 1.86
C VAL A 88 -4.54 5.52 1.25
N TYR A 89 -4.10 4.46 0.61
CA TYR A 89 -2.79 4.31 0.00
C TYR A 89 -2.95 4.00 -1.49
N VAL A 90 -2.30 4.78 -2.34
CA VAL A 90 -2.36 4.61 -3.80
C VAL A 90 -0.97 4.28 -4.32
N HIS A 91 -0.87 3.20 -5.09
CA HIS A 91 0.38 2.84 -5.75
C HIS A 91 0.77 3.92 -6.78
N PRO A 92 2.05 4.31 -6.90
CA PRO A 92 2.46 5.43 -7.78
C PRO A 92 2.13 5.20 -9.26
N GLU A 93 2.09 3.95 -9.70
CA GLU A 93 1.70 3.58 -11.07
C GLU A 93 0.22 3.19 -11.23
N SER A 94 -0.59 3.37 -10.18
CA SER A 94 -2.03 3.09 -10.25
C SER A 94 -2.71 4.02 -11.25
N ARG A 95 -3.66 3.51 -12.04
CA ARG A 95 -4.57 4.33 -12.86
C ARG A 95 -5.62 5.07 -12.03
N PHE A 96 -5.73 4.77 -10.73
CA PHE A 96 -6.69 5.33 -9.79
C PHE A 96 -6.04 6.37 -8.87
N GLN A 97 -5.17 7.23 -9.44
CA GLN A 97 -4.62 8.37 -8.70
C GLN A 97 -5.74 9.28 -8.19
N ILE A 98 -5.54 9.84 -6.99
CA ILE A 98 -6.47 10.79 -6.40
C ILE A 98 -6.01 12.20 -6.78
N PRO A 99 -6.81 12.98 -7.51
CA PRO A 99 -6.43 14.35 -7.88
C PRO A 99 -6.25 15.23 -6.65
N ASP A 100 -5.33 16.19 -6.71
CA ASP A 100 -5.09 17.16 -5.62
C ASP A 100 -6.33 18.01 -5.30
N SER A 101 -7.26 18.14 -6.24
CA SER A 101 -8.56 18.79 -6.03
C SER A 101 -9.50 18.00 -5.10
N VAL A 102 -9.24 16.70 -4.90
CA VAL A 102 -10.02 15.80 -4.05
C VAL A 102 -9.34 15.62 -2.69
N ALA A 103 -8.04 15.38 -2.67
CA ALA A 103 -7.28 15.23 -1.43
C ALA A 103 -5.80 15.55 -1.61
N THR A 104 -5.19 16.10 -0.55
CA THR A 104 -3.75 16.38 -0.53
C THR A 104 -2.97 15.15 -0.04
N PRO A 105 -1.97 14.67 -0.81
CA PRO A 105 -1.10 13.58 -0.38
C PRO A 105 -0.31 13.94 0.88
N LYS A 106 -0.12 12.98 1.78
CA LYS A 106 0.77 13.13 2.92
C LYS A 106 2.22 12.82 2.53
N PRO A 107 3.20 13.51 3.13
CA PRO A 107 4.60 13.19 2.95
C PRO A 107 4.89 11.72 3.29
N ILE A 108 5.79 11.13 2.51
CA ILE A 108 6.41 9.83 2.79
C ILE A 108 7.50 10.10 3.83
N THR A 109 7.12 10.16 5.11
CA THR A 109 8.01 10.33 6.27
C THR A 109 7.81 9.21 7.25
#